data_AF-A0A2R6XCG9-F1
#
_entry.id   AF-A0A2R6XCG9-F1
#
_cell.length_a   1.000
_cell.length_b   1.000
_cell.length_c   1.000
_cell.angle_alpha   90.00
_cell.angle_beta   90.00
_cell.angle_gamma   90.00
#
_symmetry.space_group_name_H-M   'P 1'
#
loop_
_entity.id
_entity.type
_entity.pdbx_description
1 polymer ?
#
loop_
_entity_poly.entity_id
_entity_poly.type
_entity_poly.pdbx_seq_one_letter_code
_entity_poly.pdbx_strand_id
1 'polypeptide(L)'
;MSLSIQSSCENLVLLYQILLAVTWSLVGFSSVEAGSVRLKNTGSIMVKNILDNYYCIIDFGIFVYEFRFGYGSLAVGSKVAKKTFSGCEVVIPPS
;
A
#
# COMPACT_ATOMS: atom_id res chain seq x y z
N MET A 1 8.46 -25.69 17.51
CA MET A 1 9.41 -24.53 17.56
C MET A 1 9.82 -24.04 16.17
N SER A 2 9.69 -24.85 15.11
CA SER A 2 9.96 -24.44 13.72
C SER A 2 8.92 -23.47 13.13
N LEU A 3 7.63 -23.61 13.48
CA LEU A 3 6.54 -22.79 12.92
C LEU A 3 6.60 -21.30 13.33
N SER A 4 7.02 -20.98 14.56
CA SER A 4 7.13 -19.58 15.04
C SER A 4 8.29 -18.82 14.39
N ILE A 5 9.40 -19.54 14.14
CA ILE A 5 10.56 -18.98 13.46
C ILE A 5 10.23 -18.75 11.99
N GLN A 6 9.52 -19.71 11.35
CA GLN A 6 9.14 -19.59 9.96
C GLN A 6 8.19 -18.42 9.70
N SER A 7 7.13 -18.26 10.51
CA SER A 7 6.23 -17.12 10.40
C SER A 7 6.92 -15.77 10.62
N SER A 8 7.92 -15.71 11.51
CA SER A 8 8.71 -14.50 11.73
C SER A 8 9.56 -14.13 10.52
N CYS A 9 10.18 -15.12 9.87
CA CYS A 9 10.96 -14.90 8.66
C CYS A 9 10.09 -14.45 7.49
N GLU A 10 8.91 -15.04 7.31
CA GLU A 10 7.95 -14.67 6.26
C GLU A 10 7.49 -13.21 6.43
N ASN A 11 7.16 -12.78 7.65
CA ASN A 11 6.78 -11.40 7.92
C ASN A 11 7.93 -10.41 7.64
N LEU A 12 9.17 -10.76 7.96
CA LEU A 12 10.33 -9.92 7.66
C LEU A 12 10.58 -9.79 6.17
N VAL A 13 10.43 -10.88 5.41
CA VAL A 13 10.54 -10.85 3.95
C VAL A 13 9.44 -9.97 3.33
N LEU A 14 8.20 -10.06 3.83
CA LEU A 14 7.10 -9.21 3.36
C LEU A 14 7.37 -7.72 3.64
N LEU A 15 7.85 -7.37 4.84
CA LEU A 15 8.20 -5.98 5.17
C LEU A 15 9.32 -5.44 4.28
N TYR A 16 10.35 -6.25 4.02
CA TYR A 16 11.45 -5.88 3.14
C TYR A 16 10.99 -5.66 1.69
N GLN A 17 10.11 -6.53 1.19
CA GLN A 17 9.53 -6.43 -0.15
C GLN A 17 8.70 -5.15 -0.31
N ILE A 18 7.86 -4.80 0.68
CA ILE A 18 7.05 -3.57 0.65
C ILE A 18 7.96 -2.34 0.62
N LEU A 19 9.01 -2.33 1.45
CA LEU A 19 9.93 -1.19 1.55
C LEU A 19 10.70 -1.00 0.25
N LEU A 20 11.33 -2.03 -0.29
CA LEU A 20 12.09 -1.88 -1.54
C LEU A 20 11.20 -1.76 -2.77
N ALA A 21 10.26 -2.67 -2.99
CA ALA A 21 9.57 -2.73 -4.28
C ALA A 21 8.57 -1.58 -4.46
N VAL A 22 7.93 -1.11 -3.38
CA VAL A 22 6.90 -0.07 -3.49
C VAL A 22 7.51 1.31 -3.27
N THR A 23 8.22 1.54 -2.15
CA THR A 23 8.68 2.90 -1.85
C THR A 23 9.83 3.37 -2.75
N TRP A 24 10.74 2.47 -3.13
CA TRP A 24 11.82 2.81 -4.06
C TRP A 24 11.33 3.03 -5.49
N SER A 25 10.35 2.23 -5.94
CA SER A 25 9.77 2.39 -7.28
C SER A 25 9.04 3.72 -7.44
N LEU A 26 8.38 4.23 -6.40
CA LEU A 26 7.72 5.54 -6.43
C LEU A 26 8.74 6.68 -6.61
N VAL A 27 9.88 6.60 -5.92
CA VAL A 27 10.99 7.56 -6.10
C VAL A 27 11.60 7.42 -7.50
N GLY A 28 11.78 6.19 -7.98
CA GLY A 28 12.27 5.89 -9.32
C GLY A 28 11.38 6.48 -10.41
N PHE A 29 10.07 6.30 -10.30
CA PHE A 29 9.09 6.84 -11.25
C PHE A 29 9.08 8.37 -11.24
N SER A 30 9.13 8.97 -10.06
CA SER A 30 9.20 10.44 -9.92
C SER A 30 10.46 11.02 -10.56
N SER A 31 11.60 10.35 -10.42
CA SER A 31 12.87 10.76 -11.03
C SER A 31 12.85 10.67 -12.56
N VAL A 32 12.25 9.62 -13.11
CA VAL A 32 12.09 9.44 -14.56
C VAL A 32 11.18 10.53 -15.16
N GLU A 33 10.06 10.83 -14.51
CA GLU A 33 9.17 11.89 -14.96
C GLU A 33 9.82 13.28 -14.85
N ALA A 34 10.55 13.54 -13.77
CA ALA A 34 11.31 14.76 -13.56
C ALA A 34 12.42 14.97 -14.63
N GLY A 35 13.05 13.88 -15.07
CA GLY A 35 14.06 13.88 -16.14
C GLY A 35 13.50 14.00 -17.56
N SER A 36 12.23 13.61 -17.76
CA SER A 36 11.55 13.67 -19.07
C SER A 36 11.05 15.08 -19.44
N VAL A 37 11.04 16.00 -18.48
CA VAL A 37 10.47 17.34 -18.65
C VAL A 37 11.54 18.43 -18.60
N ARG A 38 11.25 19.57 -19.24
CA ARG A 38 12.14 20.75 -19.19
C ARG A 38 12.34 21.20 -17.74
N LEU A 39 13.58 21.56 -17.40
CA LEU A 39 14.05 22.01 -16.08
C LEU A 39 13.14 23.04 -15.39
N LYS A 40 12.54 23.96 -16.16
CA LYS A 40 11.61 24.98 -15.64
C LYS A 40 10.30 24.42 -15.06
N ASN A 41 9.93 23.19 -15.42
CA ASN A 41 8.70 22.53 -14.97
C ASN A 41 8.96 21.31 -14.07
N THR A 42 10.23 20.91 -13.91
CA THR A 42 10.65 19.74 -13.13
C THR A 42 10.16 19.82 -11.68
N GLY A 43 10.26 20.99 -11.04
CA GLY A 43 9.78 21.17 -9.66
C GLY A 43 8.27 20.97 -9.51
N SER A 44 7.47 21.48 -10.46
CA SER A 44 6.01 21.32 -10.42
C SER A 44 5.55 19.88 -10.61
N ILE A 45 6.33 19.06 -11.32
CA ILE A 45 6.02 17.64 -11.53
C ILE A 45 6.46 16.80 -10.33
N MET A 46 7.63 17.10 -9.76
CA MET A 46 8.09 16.42 -8.55
C MET A 46 7.11 16.61 -7.38
N VAL A 47 6.55 17.82 -7.23
CA VAL A 47 5.53 18.09 -6.19
C VAL A 47 4.25 17.31 -6.44
N LYS A 48 3.81 17.16 -7.69
CA LYS A 48 2.62 16.34 -8.01
C LYS A 48 2.82 14.88 -7.65
N ASN A 49 3.99 14.31 -7.92
CA ASN A 49 4.29 12.92 -7.59
C ASN A 49 4.38 12.66 -6.09
N ILE A 50 4.89 13.63 -5.33
CA ILE A 50 4.87 13.56 -3.86
C ILE A 50 3.42 13.65 -3.35
N LEU A 51 2.64 14.58 -3.90
CA LEU A 51 1.25 14.78 -3.53
C LEU A 51 0.39 13.55 -3.84
N ASP A 52 0.59 12.92 -5.00
CA ASP A 52 -0.10 11.70 -5.42
C ASP A 52 0.20 10.52 -4.47
N ASN A 53 1.45 10.40 -4.02
CA ASN A 53 1.81 9.39 -3.03
C ASN A 53 1.09 9.60 -1.68
N TYR A 54 1.02 10.86 -1.20
CA TYR A 54 0.29 11.16 0.05
C TYR A 54 -1.20 10.87 -0.08
N TYR A 55 -1.84 11.24 -1.19
CA TYR A 55 -3.25 10.92 -1.42
C TYR A 55 -3.48 9.41 -1.52
N CYS A 56 -2.62 8.69 -2.23
CA CYS A 56 -2.72 7.23 -2.36
C CYS A 56 -2.64 6.52 -1.00
N ILE A 57 -1.76 6.96 -0.08
CA ILE A 57 -1.66 6.40 1.28
C ILE A 57 -2.95 6.66 2.09
N ILE A 58 -3.47 7.90 2.04
CA ILE A 58 -4.67 8.29 2.78
C ILE A 58 -5.90 7.54 2.25
N ASP A 59 -6.09 7.53 0.93
CA ASP A 59 -7.21 6.85 0.29
C ASP A 59 -7.13 5.35 0.50
N PHE A 60 -5.92 4.77 0.53
CA PHE A 60 -5.76 3.36 0.84
C PHE A 60 -6.14 3.02 2.28
N GLY A 61 -5.78 3.87 3.23
CA GLY A 61 -6.12 3.66 4.64
C GLY A 61 -7.63 3.77 4.94
N ILE A 62 -8.35 4.63 4.22
CA ILE A 62 -9.76 4.93 4.53
C ILE A 62 -10.72 4.09 3.67
N PHE A 63 -10.46 3.96 2.37
CA PHE A 63 -11.43 3.41 1.43
C PHE A 63 -10.91 2.17 0.71
N VAL A 64 -9.72 2.23 0.11
CA VAL A 64 -9.28 1.19 -0.83
C VAL A 64 -9.00 -0.14 -0.13
N TYR A 65 -8.57 -0.12 1.13
CA TYR A 65 -8.41 -1.35 1.91
C TYR A 65 -9.73 -2.11 2.05
N GLU A 66 -10.82 -1.41 2.38
CA GLU A 66 -12.15 -2.00 2.51
C GLU A 66 -12.71 -2.46 1.16
N PHE A 67 -12.48 -1.68 0.09
CA PHE A 67 -12.95 -2.04 -1.25
C PHE A 67 -12.22 -3.25 -1.84
N ARG A 68 -10.93 -3.41 -1.51
CA ARG A 68 -10.08 -4.45 -2.11
C ARG A 68 -10.08 -5.76 -1.34
N PHE A 69 -10.18 -5.70 -0.01
CA PHE A 69 -10.19 -6.89 0.85
C PHE A 69 -11.55 -7.15 1.52
N GLY A 70 -12.54 -6.29 1.29
CA GLY A 70 -13.90 -6.49 1.80
C GLY A 70 -14.64 -7.61 1.07
N TYR A 71 -15.58 -8.24 1.78
CA TYR A 71 -16.48 -9.24 1.23
C TYR A 71 -17.52 -8.55 0.31
N GLY A 72 -17.67 -9.03 -0.93
CA GLY A 72 -18.56 -8.43 -1.93
C GLY A 72 -18.57 -9.14 -3.28
N SER A 73 -19.18 -8.51 -4.28
CA SER A 73 -19.27 -9.03 -5.65
C SER A 73 -17.87 -9.12 -6.29
N LEU A 74 -17.71 -9.96 -7.32
CA LEU A 74 -16.43 -10.27 -7.99
C LEU A 74 -15.61 -9.03 -8.42
N ALA A 75 -16.25 -7.86 -8.56
CA ALA A 75 -15.63 -6.60 -8.97
C ALA A 75 -15.36 -5.61 -7.83
N VAL A 76 -16.12 -5.62 -6.72
CA VAL A 76 -16.03 -4.61 -5.65
C VAL A 76 -16.43 -5.24 -4.30
N GLY A 77 -15.51 -5.22 -3.33
CA GLY A 77 -15.78 -5.55 -1.93
C GLY A 77 -16.59 -4.43 -1.27
N SER A 78 -17.72 -4.75 -0.64
CA SER A 78 -18.63 -3.72 -0.10
C SER A 78 -18.89 -3.88 1.41
N LYS A 79 -18.48 -4.99 2.03
CA LYS A 79 -18.69 -5.24 3.47
C LYS A 79 -17.39 -5.70 4.13
N VAL A 80 -16.97 -4.98 5.17
CA VAL A 80 -15.89 -5.41 6.06
C VAL A 80 -16.46 -6.37 7.11
N ALA A 81 -16.00 -7.63 7.11
CA ALA A 81 -16.31 -8.56 8.20
C ALA A 81 -15.42 -8.23 9.40
N LYS A 82 -15.87 -7.30 10.26
CA LYS A 82 -15.18 -6.99 11.52
C LYS A 82 -15.41 -8.13 12.52
N LYS A 83 -14.37 -8.89 12.88
CA LYS A 83 -14.38 -9.72 14.09
C LYS A 83 -13.55 -9.03 15.17
N THR A 84 -14.23 -8.50 16.19
CA THR A 84 -13.58 -7.91 17.36
C THR A 84 -13.09 -9.03 18.27
N PHE A 85 -11.81 -9.39 18.18
CA PHE A 85 -11.13 -10.15 19.21
C PHE A 85 -10.24 -9.19 20.01
N SER A 86 -10.68 -8.89 21.24
CA SER A 86 -9.88 -8.27 22.31
C SER A 86 -8.94 -7.13 21.86
N GLY A 87 -9.51 -6.03 21.37
CA GLY A 87 -8.79 -4.74 21.26
C GLY A 87 -7.85 -4.54 20.07
N CYS A 88 -7.70 -5.53 19.18
CA CYS A 88 -6.98 -5.37 17.91
C CYS A 88 -7.93 -5.70 16.76
N GLU A 89 -8.27 -4.71 15.91
CA GLU A 89 -9.09 -4.96 14.72
C GLU A 89 -8.26 -5.73 13.68
N VAL A 90 -8.48 -7.04 13.59
CA VAL A 90 -7.92 -7.87 12.53
C VAL A 90 -8.98 -7.98 11.42
N VAL A 91 -8.72 -7.31 10.30
CA VAL A 91 -9.54 -7.45 9.09
C VAL A 91 -9.12 -8.73 8.39
N ILE A 92 -10.04 -9.70 8.33
CA ILE A 92 -9.80 -11.04 7.79
C ILE A 92 -10.04 -10.98 6.27
N PRO A 93 -9.03 -11.26 5.42
CA PRO A 93 -9.25 -11.35 3.98
C PRO A 93 -10.11 -12.59 3.65
N PRO A 94 -10.98 -12.53 2.63
CA PRO A 94 -11.72 -13.70 2.16
C PRO A 94 -10.74 -14.78 1.66
N SER A 95 -10.90 -16.00 2.18
CA SER A 95 -10.25 -17.24 1.72
C SER A 95 -10.68 -17.61 0.31
#